data_AF-A0A359M5E7-F1
#
_entry.id   AF-A0A359M5E7-F1
#
_cell.length_a   1.000
_cell.length_b   1.000
_cell.length_c   1.000
_cell.angle_alpha   90.00
_cell.angle_beta   90.00
_cell.angle_gamma   90.00
#
_symmetry.space_group_name_H-M   'P 1'
#
loop_
_entity.id
_entity.type
_entity.pdbx_description
1 polymer ?
#
loop_
_entity_poly.entity_id
_entity_poly.type
_entity_poly.pdbx_seq_one_letter_code
_entity_poly.pdbx_strand_id
1 'polypeptide(L)' 'MGWFEDFVKAVSGPPQTPFVEEGRVDFGPNGVLTLCETADGEFFVRVAEPGNHERWYACNESVFWSGQDAVA' A
#
# COMPACT_ATOMS: atom_id res chain seq x y z
N MET A 1 -16.65 -17.03 -1.01
CA MET A 1 -16.05 -16.28 0.12
C MET A 1 -14.68 -15.82 -0.36
N GLY A 2 -14.48 -14.50 -0.38
CA GLY A 2 -13.44 -13.84 -1.17
C GLY A 2 -12.07 -13.93 -0.52
N TRP A 3 -11.32 -14.99 -0.83
CA TRP A 3 -9.95 -15.20 -0.34
C TRP A 3 -9.03 -13.99 -0.58
N PHE A 4 -9.26 -13.21 -1.65
CA PHE A 4 -8.46 -12.01 -1.99
C PHE A 4 -8.74 -10.80 -1.08
N GLU A 5 -9.97 -10.65 -0.56
CA GLU A 5 -10.35 -9.54 0.34
C GLU A 5 -9.69 -9.67 1.72
N ASP A 6 -9.30 -10.90 2.10
CA ASP A 6 -8.57 -11.17 3.34
C ASP A 6 -7.09 -10.70 3.26
N PHE A 7 -6.54 -10.55 2.04
CA PHE A 7 -5.15 -10.15 1.82
C PHE A 7 -4.99 -8.63 1.67
N VAL A 8 -5.93 -7.99 0.98
CA VAL A 8 -5.91 -6.56 0.69
C VAL A 8 -7.30 -5.99 0.85
N LYS A 9 -7.45 -5.03 1.75
CA LYS A 9 -8.72 -4.37 2.06
C LYS A 9 -8.63 -2.88 1.81
N ALA A 10 -9.49 -2.36 0.93
CA ALA A 10 -9.60 -0.92 0.71
C ALA A 10 -10.04 -0.20 1.99
N VAL A 11 -9.40 0.92 2.30
CA VAL A 11 -9.72 1.79 3.46
C VAL A 11 -9.96 3.22 3.01
N SER A 12 -10.69 4.00 3.81
CA SER A 12 -11.15 5.34 3.42
C SER A 12 -10.07 6.43 3.44
N GLY A 13 -8.83 6.11 3.81
CA GLY A 13 -7.75 7.09 3.93
C GLY A 13 -6.44 6.49 4.45
N PRO A 14 -5.42 7.33 4.68
CA PRO A 14 -4.15 6.91 5.25
C PRO A 14 -4.30 6.33 6.66
N PRO A 15 -3.30 5.55 7.13
CA PRO A 15 -3.21 5.17 8.54
C PRO A 15 -3.24 6.40 9.44
N GLN A 16 -3.88 6.27 10.60
CA GLN A 16 -3.95 7.35 11.60
C GLN A 16 -2.63 7.47 12.39
N THR A 17 -1.85 6.40 12.42
CA THR A 17 -0.54 6.31 13.07
C THR A 17 0.56 6.75 12.09
N PRO A 18 1.68 7.32 12.58
CA PRO A 18 2.82 7.63 11.73
C PRO A 18 3.32 6.39 10.99
N PHE A 19 3.73 6.58 9.73
CA PHE A 19 4.22 5.50 8.87
C PHE A 19 5.52 5.88 8.16
N VAL A 20 6.25 4.86 7.74
CA VAL A 20 7.47 4.95 6.93
C VAL A 20 7.16 4.41 5.53
N GLU A 21 7.67 5.07 4.50
CA GLU A 21 7.62 4.55 3.12
C GLU A 21 8.79 3.57 2.95
N GLU A 22 8.48 2.29 2.94
CA GLU A 22 9.48 1.21 2.86
C GLU A 22 9.84 0.87 1.41
N GLY A 23 8.96 1.18 0.44
CA GLY A 23 9.17 0.79 -0.96
C GLY A 23 8.29 1.58 -1.93
N ARG A 24 8.80 1.86 -3.13
CA ARG A 24 8.13 2.72 -4.12
C ARG A 24 8.39 2.27 -5.55
N VAL A 25 7.32 1.99 -6.31
CA VAL A 25 7.39 1.87 -7.77
C VAL A 25 6.82 3.16 -8.38
N ASP A 26 7.58 3.77 -9.28
CA ASP A 26 7.10 4.86 -10.12
C ASP A 26 6.79 4.31 -11.53
N PHE A 27 5.51 4.32 -11.91
CA PHE A 27 5.05 3.91 -13.24
C PHE A 27 4.96 5.10 -14.21
N GLY A 28 5.63 6.22 -13.88
CA GLY A 28 5.66 7.46 -14.64
C GLY A 28 4.26 8.07 -14.77
N PRO A 29 3.75 8.27 -16.01
CA PRO A 29 2.45 8.91 -16.24
C PRO A 29 1.27 8.10 -15.71
N ASN A 30 1.46 6.82 -15.35
CA ASN A 30 0.40 5.97 -14.83
C ASN A 30 0.24 6.08 -13.31
N GLY A 31 1.19 6.70 -12.60
CA GLY A 31 1.13 6.90 -11.16
C GLY A 31 2.19 6.13 -10.38
N VAL A 32 2.01 6.10 -9.06
CA VAL A 32 2.96 5.59 -8.09
C VAL A 32 2.28 4.61 -7.15
N LEU A 33 2.96 3.50 -6.87
CA LEU A 33 2.62 2.58 -5.79
C LEU A 33 3.66 2.72 -4.68
N THR A 34 3.20 2.87 -3.44
CA THR A 34 4.07 2.95 -2.26
C THR A 34 3.64 1.94 -1.21
N LEU A 35 4.61 1.23 -0.65
CA LEU A 35 4.44 0.34 0.50
C LEU A 35 4.78 1.12 1.77
N CYS A 36 3.85 1.14 2.72
CA CYS A 36 4.00 1.86 3.98
C CYS A 36 3.81 0.93 5.19
N GLU A 37 4.67 1.07 6.19
CA GLU A 37 4.54 0.38 7.49
C GLU A 37 4.33 1.41 8.60
N THR A 38 3.34 1.19 9.47
CA THR A 38 3.07 2.06 10.63
C THR A 38 3.96 1.71 11.82
N ALA A 39 4.13 2.65 12.75
CA ALA A 39 4.89 2.41 13.98
C ALA A 39 4.33 1.26 14.86
N ASP A 40 3.06 0.89 14.65
CA ASP A 40 2.39 -0.20 15.38
C ASP A 40 2.44 -1.55 14.61
N GLY A 41 3.15 -1.60 13.48
CA GLY A 41 3.35 -2.81 12.67
C GLY A 41 2.19 -3.13 11.71
N GLU A 42 1.38 -2.14 11.35
CA GLU A 42 0.34 -2.31 10.32
C GLU A 42 0.90 -2.00 8.94
N PHE A 43 0.46 -2.75 7.92
CA PHE A 43 0.96 -2.64 6.55
C PHE A 43 -0.07 -2.06 5.60
N PHE A 44 0.37 -1.12 4.77
CA PHE A 44 -0.49 -0.42 3.82
C PHE A 44 0.14 -0.31 2.43
N VAL A 45 -0.72 -0.25 1.42
CA VAL A 45 -0.38 0.11 0.04
C VAL A 45 -1.09 1.41 -0.31
N ARG A 46 -0.32 2.43 -0.70
CA ARG A 46 -0.81 3.68 -1.28
C ARG A 46 -0.70 3.62 -2.80
N VAL A 47 -1.79 3.93 -3.48
CA VAL A 47 -1.85 4.05 -4.95
C VAL A 47 -2.23 5.48 -5.31
N ALA A 48 -1.32 6.20 -5.96
CA ALA A 48 -1.50 7.59 -6.39
C ALA A 48 -1.43 7.69 -7.91
N GLU A 49 -2.56 7.96 -8.56
CA GLU A 49 -2.66 8.10 -10.03
C GLU A 49 -2.92 9.56 -10.41
N PRO A 50 -2.37 10.08 -11.53
CA PRO A 50 -2.62 11.45 -11.96
C PRO A 50 -4.10 11.74 -12.19
N GLY A 51 -4.62 12.81 -11.59
CA GLY A 51 -6.01 13.24 -11.72
C GLY A 51 -7.02 12.45 -10.87
N ASN A 52 -6.56 11.47 -10.08
CA ASN A 52 -7.39 10.72 -9.15
C ASN A 52 -7.02 11.03 -7.70
N HIS A 53 -7.96 10.76 -6.78
CA HIS A 53 -7.64 10.75 -5.35
C HIS A 53 -6.78 9.53 -5.02
N GLU A 54 -5.82 9.72 -4.12
CA GLU A 54 -5.02 8.62 -3.60
C GLU A 54 -5.92 7.56 -2.96
N ARG A 55 -5.62 6.29 -3.22
CA ARG A 55 -6.32 5.15 -2.64
C ARG A 55 -5.39 4.41 -1.69
N TRP A 56 -5.97 3.97 -0.58
CA TRP A 56 -5.26 3.28 0.49
C TRP A 56 -5.84 1.91 0.71
N TYR A 57 -4.97 0.93 0.90
CA TYR A 57 -5.32 -0.45 1.15
C TYR A 57 -4.54 -0.96 2.34
N ALA A 58 -5.22 -1.54 3.31
CA ALA A 58 -4.57 -2.34 4.35
C ALA A 58 -4.22 -3.71 3.76
N CYS A 59 -3.02 -4.21 4.04
CA CYS A 59 -2.60 -5.54 3.64
C CYS A 59 -1.99 -6.30 4.81
N ASN A 60 -1.80 -7.60 4.64
CA ASN A 60 -1.04 -8.39 5.60
C ASN A 60 0.46 -8.39 5.29
N GLU A 61 1.24 -8.86 6.26
CA GLU A 61 2.69 -8.95 6.19
C GLU A 61 3.20 -9.70 4.93
N SER A 62 2.55 -10.82 4.58
CA SER A 62 2.96 -11.63 3.43
C SER A 62 2.86 -10.88 2.10
N VAL A 63 1.79 -10.10 1.90
CA VAL A 63 1.62 -9.26 0.71
C VAL A 63 2.63 -8.13 0.70
N PHE A 64 2.86 -7.51 1.86
CA PHE A 64 3.80 -6.41 2.01
C PHE A 64 5.21 -6.82 1.57
N TRP A 65 5.74 -7.93 2.09
CA TRP A 65 7.08 -8.41 1.74
C TRP A 65 7.18 -8.92 0.30
N SER A 66 6.13 -9.56 -0.22
CA SER A 66 6.09 -9.92 -1.65
C SER A 66 6.11 -8.68 -2.55
N GLY A 67 5.47 -7.60 -2.11
CA GLY A 67 5.53 -6.30 -2.77
C GLY A 67 6.93 -5.70 -2.72
N GLN A 68 7.59 -5.75 -1.56
CA GLN A 68 8.96 -5.26 -1.36
C GLN A 68 9.96 -5.89 -2.33
N ASP A 69 9.91 -7.21 -2.50
CA ASP A 69 10.75 -7.92 -3.47
C ASP A 69 10.52 -7.45 -4.92
N ALA A 70 9.33 -6.94 -5.23
CA ALA A 70 8.99 -6.44 -6.56
C ALA A 70 9.37 -4.95 -6.78
N VAL A 71 9.62 -4.17 -5.71
CA VAL A 71 10.14 -2.78 -5.79
C VAL A 71 11.65 -2.67 -5.76
N ALA A 72 12.36 -3.69 -5.25
CA ALA A 72 13.82 -3.72 -5.14
C ALA A 72 14.52 -3.93 -6.49
#